data_AF-A0A435YLU8-F1
#
_entry.id   AF-A0A435YLU8-F1
#
_cell.length_a   1.000
_cell.length_b   1.000
_cell.length_c   1.000
_cell.angle_alpha   90.00
_cell.angle_beta   90.00
_cell.angle_gamma   90.00
#
_symmetry.space_group_name_H-M   'P 1'
#
loop_
_entity.id
_entity.type
_entity.pdbx_description
1 polymer ?
#
loop_
_entity_poly.entity_id
_entity_poly.type
_entity_poly.pdbx_seq_one_letter_code
_entity_poly.pdbx_strand_id
1 'polypeptide(L)'
;VGLRLKPVMHWQSLMLALSVSALVTSLPFFLWEVLAGKVVMPDARGWTVIVYTAIGASVVSQIFYIRGNELIGANRAGLFINLVPIFGTLLSVLIVGETFQLYQALALVLVLGGIGLAEYSGRKMAVADYRG
;
A
#
# COMPACT_ATOMS: atom_id res chain seq x y z
N VAL A 1 24.42 -4.67 17.10
CA VAL A 1 24.35 -3.66 18.19
C VAL A 1 23.52 -2.46 17.71
N GLY A 2 22.20 -2.60 17.54
CA GLY A 2 21.41 -1.55 16.86
C GLY A 2 19.89 -1.58 17.07
N LEU A 3 19.39 -2.12 18.18
CA LEU A 3 17.95 -2.11 18.52
C LEU A 3 17.71 -1.78 20.00
N ARG A 4 18.42 -0.76 20.51
CA ARG A 4 18.30 -0.34 21.92
C ARG A 4 17.53 0.96 22.14
N LEU A 5 17.08 1.60 21.07
CA LEU A 5 16.29 2.83 21.12
C LEU A 5 15.04 2.61 20.26
N LYS A 6 14.04 1.94 20.84
CA LYS A 6 12.66 2.10 20.37
C LYS A 6 12.09 3.26 21.20
N PRO A 7 12.23 4.53 20.78
CA PRO A 7 11.55 5.62 21.45
C PRO A 7 10.06 5.28 21.51
N VAL A 8 9.42 5.57 22.65
CA VAL A 8 7.97 5.52 22.82
C VAL A 8 7.36 6.60 21.92
N MET A 9 7.37 6.35 20.62
CA MET A 9 6.76 7.20 19.62
C MET A 9 5.27 7.04 19.76
N HIS A 10 4.61 8.06 20.30
CA HIS A 10 3.17 8.13 20.29
C HIS A 10 2.71 8.08 18.84
N TRP A 11 1.78 7.18 18.51
CA TRP A 11 1.31 6.94 17.14
C TRP A 11 0.87 8.23 16.43
N GLN A 12 0.34 9.20 17.20
CA GLN A 12 -0.04 10.53 16.70
C GLN A 12 1.16 11.34 16.22
N SER A 13 2.30 11.31 16.92
CA SER A 13 3.52 12.03 16.50
C SER A 13 4.10 11.43 15.22
N LEU A 14 4.00 10.11 15.07
CA LEU A 14 4.44 9.41 13.87
C LEU A 14 3.51 9.73 12.69
N MET A 15 2.19 9.70 12.88
CA MET A 15 1.20 10.11 11.87
C MET A 15 1.34 11.58 11.47
N LEU A 16 1.61 12.47 12.44
CA LEU A 16 1.82 13.89 12.20
C LEU A 16 3.09 14.13 11.40
N ALA A 17 4.20 13.47 11.76
CA ALA A 17 5.45 13.57 11.01
C ALA A 17 5.27 13.09 9.55
N LEU A 18 4.60 11.96 9.35
CA LEU A 18 4.29 11.44 8.01
C LEU A 18 3.38 12.41 7.24
N SER A 19 2.35 12.96 7.88
CA SER A 19 1.42 13.90 7.26
C SER A 19 2.08 15.22 6.87
N VAL A 20 2.92 15.78 7.74
CA VAL A 20 3.72 16.98 7.46
C VAL A 20 4.71 16.71 6.32
N SER A 21 5.40 15.56 6.34
CA SER A 21 6.31 15.19 5.26
C SER A 21 5.61 15.04 3.91
N ALA A 22 4.41 14.45 3.91
CA ALA A 22 3.58 14.32 2.72
C ALA A 22 3.12 15.69 2.20
N LEU A 23 2.68 16.58 3.10
CA LEU A 23 2.28 17.95 2.75
C LEU A 23 3.43 18.74 2.13
N VAL A 24 4.61 18.71 2.75
CA VAL A 24 5.82 19.38 2.27
C VAL A 24 6.25 18.83 0.91
N THR A 25 6.14 17.51 0.70
CA THR A 25 6.49 16.87 -0.58
C THR A 25 5.45 17.16 -1.66
N SER A 26 4.18 17.30 -1.30
CA SER A 26 3.09 17.54 -2.25
C SER A 26 3.02 19.01 -2.72
N LEU A 27 3.43 19.97 -1.88
CA LEU A 27 3.51 21.40 -2.21
C LEU A 27 4.26 21.74 -3.52
N PRO A 28 5.50 21.27 -3.77
CA PRO A 28 6.21 21.56 -5.01
C PRO A 28 5.55 20.91 -6.23
N PHE A 29 4.97 19.72 -6.09
CA PHE A 29 4.22 19.07 -7.18
C PHE A 29 2.94 19.84 -7.52
N PHE A 30 2.20 20.31 -6.52
CA PHE A 30 1.01 21.13 -6.70
C PHE A 30 1.34 22.47 -7.38
N LEU A 31 2.40 23.16 -6.93
CA LEU A 31 2.86 24.39 -7.57
C LEU A 31 3.29 24.16 -9.03
N TRP A 32 3.96 23.05 -9.31
CA TRP A 32 4.34 22.67 -10.67
C TRP A 32 3.11 22.43 -11.57
N GLU A 33 2.06 21.80 -11.04
CA GLU A 33 0.83 21.49 -11.76
C GLU A 33 0.01 22.76 -12.07
N VAL A 34 -0.01 23.72 -11.13
CA VAL A 34 -0.62 25.05 -11.30
C VAL A 34 0.13 25.88 -12.35
N LEU A 35 1.47 25.91 -12.28
CA LEU A 35 2.30 26.64 -13.24
C LEU A 35 2.24 26.04 -14.64
N ALA A 36 2.07 24.71 -14.74
CA ALA A 36 1.90 24.01 -16.02
C ALA A 36 0.51 24.20 -16.65
N GLY A 37 -0.44 24.84 -15.95
CA GLY A 37 -1.81 25.05 -16.46
C GLY A 37 -2.61 23.76 -16.65
N LYS A 38 -2.19 22.65 -16.03
CA LYS A 38 -2.79 21.31 -16.18
C LYS A 38 -3.82 21.00 -15.10
N VAL A 39 -4.29 22.00 -14.36
CA VAL A 39 -5.29 21.82 -13.30
C VAL A 39 -6.57 21.27 -13.93
N VAL A 40 -6.80 19.97 -13.75
CA VAL A 40 -8.04 19.31 -14.16
C VAL A 40 -9.04 19.48 -13.03
N MET A 41 -10.01 20.37 -13.21
CA MET A 41 -11.13 20.45 -12.27
C MET A 41 -11.91 19.12 -12.30
N PRO A 42 -12.19 18.50 -11.14
CA PRO A 42 -12.96 17.27 -11.10
C PRO A 42 -14.38 17.52 -11.62
N ASP A 43 -14.72 16.89 -12.74
CA ASP A 43 -16.10 16.80 -13.23
C ASP A 43 -16.94 15.90 -12.30
N ALA A 44 -18.26 15.82 -12.49
CA ALA A 44 -19.16 15.01 -11.65
C ALA A 44 -18.72 13.52 -11.55
N ARG A 45 -18.12 12.97 -12.61
CA ARG A 45 -17.47 11.66 -12.58
C ARG A 45 -16.26 11.61 -11.64
N GLY A 46 -15.40 12.63 -11.67
CA GLY A 46 -14.23 12.72 -10.80
C GLY A 46 -14.61 12.71 -9.33
N TRP A 47 -15.64 13.49 -8.96
CA TRP A 47 -16.19 13.47 -7.61
C TRP A 47 -16.70 12.09 -7.18
N THR A 48 -17.38 11.39 -8.08
CA THR A 48 -17.89 10.03 -7.79
C THR A 48 -16.74 9.04 -7.54
N VAL A 49 -15.67 9.10 -8.35
CA VAL A 49 -14.48 8.26 -8.18
C VAL A 49 -13.77 8.58 -6.86
N ILE A 50 -13.65 9.86 -6.50
CA ILE A 50 -13.04 10.29 -5.23
C ILE A 50 -13.85 9.74 -4.04
N VAL A 51 -15.17 9.90 -4.04
CA VAL A 51 -16.04 9.40 -2.97
C VAL A 51 -15.97 7.88 -2.86
N TYR A 52 -16.03 7.17 -3.99
CA TYR A 52 -15.92 5.71 -4.03
C TYR A 52 -14.58 5.21 -3.48
N THR A 53 -13.48 5.82 -3.90
CA THR A 53 -12.14 5.40 -3.44
C THR A 53 -11.90 5.73 -1.97
N ALA A 54 -12.35 6.90 -1.50
CA ALA A 54 -12.22 7.30 -0.10
C ALA A 54 -13.04 6.40 0.84
N ILE A 55 -14.26 6.03 0.47
CA ILE A 55 -15.13 5.25 1.36
C ILE A 55 -14.93 3.75 1.15
N GLY A 56 -15.10 3.27 -0.08
CA GLY A 56 -15.08 1.84 -0.39
C GLY A 56 -13.66 1.26 -0.34
N ALA A 57 -12.78 1.77 -1.21
CA ALA A 57 -11.44 1.22 -1.34
C ALA A 57 -10.55 1.48 -0.12
N SER A 58 -10.77 2.59 0.60
CA SER A 58 -10.03 2.92 1.83
C SER A 58 -10.77 2.47 3.09
N VAL A 59 -11.78 3.21 3.57
CA VAL A 59 -12.37 2.95 4.91
C VAL A 59 -12.93 1.53 5.04
N VAL A 60 -13.76 1.08 4.10
CA VAL A 60 -14.41 -0.23 4.17
C VAL A 60 -13.38 -1.36 4.05
N SER A 61 -12.45 -1.27 3.10
CA SER A 61 -11.35 -2.22 2.95
C SER A 61 -10.48 -2.30 4.21
N GLN A 62 -10.15 -1.16 4.82
CA GLN A 62 -9.36 -1.10 6.04
C GLN A 62 -10.07 -1.81 7.21
N ILE A 63 -11.37 -1.59 7.37
CA ILE A 63 -12.18 -2.25 8.40
C ILE A 63 -12.17 -3.77 8.18
N PHE A 64 -12.42 -4.24 6.95
CA PHE A 64 -12.39 -5.67 6.65
C PHE A 64 -11.00 -6.27 6.85
N TYR A 65 -9.94 -5.54 6.53
CA TYR A 65 -8.57 -5.98 6.77
C TYR A 65 -8.29 -6.12 8.28
N ILE A 66 -8.65 -5.12 9.09
CA ILE A 66 -8.46 -5.18 10.55
C ILE A 66 -9.27 -6.33 11.15
N ARG A 67 -10.53 -6.50 10.76
CA ARG A 67 -11.37 -7.61 11.21
C ARG A 67 -10.84 -8.97 10.77
N GLY A 68 -10.42 -9.11 9.52
CA GLY A 68 -9.79 -10.32 9.01
C GLY A 68 -8.53 -10.66 9.80
N ASN A 69 -7.70 -9.64 10.06
CA ASN A 69 -6.49 -9.75 10.88
C ASN A 69 -6.78 -10.20 12.32
N GLU A 70 -7.84 -9.70 12.95
CA GLU A 70 -8.31 -10.17 14.26
C GLU A 70 -8.72 -11.65 14.24
N LEU A 71 -9.34 -12.12 13.14
CA LEU A 71 -9.86 -13.49 13.02
C LEU A 71 -8.78 -14.53 12.68
N ILE A 72 -7.83 -14.21 11.79
CA ILE A 72 -6.83 -15.17 11.27
C ILE A 72 -5.40 -14.91 11.77
N GLY A 73 -5.18 -13.80 12.47
CA GLY A 73 -3.89 -13.36 12.99
C GLY A 73 -3.00 -12.66 11.95
N ALA A 74 -2.12 -11.78 12.45
CA ALA A 74 -1.24 -10.91 11.65
C ALA A 74 -0.33 -11.63 10.66
N ASN A 75 0.16 -12.82 11.04
CA ASN A 75 1.03 -13.58 10.16
C ASN A 75 0.32 -14.03 8.87
N ARG A 76 -0.96 -14.43 8.97
CA ARG A 76 -1.74 -14.86 7.80
C ARG A 76 -2.35 -13.68 7.06
N ALA A 77 -2.82 -12.65 7.77
CA ALA A 77 -3.36 -11.43 7.15
C ALA A 77 -2.30 -10.67 6.33
N GLY A 78 -1.04 -10.69 6.76
CA GLY A 78 0.07 -10.09 6.01
C GLY A 78 0.26 -10.70 4.61
N LEU A 79 -0.05 -11.99 4.42
CA LEU A 79 0.03 -12.63 3.11
C LEU A 79 -1.03 -12.09 2.13
N PHE A 80 -2.19 -11.62 2.61
CA PHE A 80 -3.23 -11.05 1.74
C PHE A 80 -2.85 -9.68 1.17
N ILE A 81 -2.03 -8.89 1.89
CA ILE A 81 -1.52 -7.62 1.36
C ILE A 81 -0.69 -7.85 0.08
N ASN A 82 0.02 -8.97 0.02
CA ASN A 82 0.82 -9.32 -1.15
C ASN A 82 -0.04 -9.64 -2.39
N LEU A 83 -1.31 -10.00 -2.21
CA LEU A 83 -2.25 -10.25 -3.30
C LEU A 83 -2.87 -8.95 -3.85
N VAL A 84 -2.83 -7.85 -3.09
CA VAL A 84 -3.38 -6.54 -3.50
C VAL A 84 -2.88 -6.09 -4.88
N PRO A 85 -1.56 -6.06 -5.19
CA PRO A 85 -1.08 -5.66 -6.52
C PRO A 85 -1.52 -6.62 -7.64
N ILE A 86 -1.67 -7.92 -7.35
CA ILE A 86 -2.12 -8.91 -8.33
C ILE A 86 -3.58 -8.63 -8.71
N PHE A 87 -4.46 -8.54 -7.72
CA PHE A 87 -5.87 -8.21 -7.95
C PHE A 87 -6.06 -6.79 -8.47
N GLY A 88 -5.28 -5.82 -7.99
CA GLY A 88 -5.33 -4.45 -8.47
C GLY A 88 -5.04 -4.35 -9.96
N THR A 89 -4.00 -5.05 -10.42
CA THR A 89 -3.65 -5.11 -11.86
C THR A 89 -4.72 -5.84 -12.66
N LEU A 90 -5.17 -7.02 -12.18
CA LEU A 90 -6.19 -7.82 -12.85
C LEU A 90 -7.51 -7.06 -13.00
N LEU A 91 -7.97 -6.40 -11.94
CA LEU A 91 -9.20 -5.60 -11.94
C LEU A 91 -9.04 -4.33 -12.78
N SER A 92 -7.87 -3.69 -12.84
CA SER A 92 -7.65 -2.55 -13.74
C SER A 92 -7.82 -2.96 -15.19
N VAL A 93 -7.19 -4.07 -15.60
CA VAL A 93 -7.31 -4.58 -16.98
C VAL A 93 -8.76 -5.01 -17.28
N LEU A 94 -9.44 -5.68 -16.36
CA LEU A 94 -10.76 -6.24 -16.61
C LEU A 94 -11.90 -5.21 -16.53
N ILE A 95 -11.88 -4.31 -15.54
CA ILE A 95 -12.97 -3.36 -15.26
C ILE A 95 -12.72 -2.03 -15.96
N VAL A 96 -11.49 -1.50 -15.89
CA VAL A 96 -11.15 -0.20 -16.48
C VAL A 96 -10.81 -0.35 -17.98
N GLY A 97 -10.42 -1.55 -18.41
CA GLY A 97 -10.05 -1.82 -19.79
C GLY A 97 -8.67 -1.28 -20.16
N GLU A 98 -7.82 -1.01 -19.17
CA GLU A 98 -6.46 -0.54 -19.43
C GLU A 98 -5.62 -1.61 -20.13
N THR A 99 -4.78 -1.18 -21.07
CA THR A 99 -3.81 -2.08 -21.70
C THR A 99 -2.75 -2.48 -20.68
N PHE A 100 -2.54 -3.78 -20.52
CA PHE A 100 -1.51 -4.31 -19.64
C PHE A 100 -0.14 -3.84 -20.14
N GLN A 101 0.49 -2.96 -19.37
CA GLN A 101 1.74 -2.31 -19.75
C GLN A 101 2.93 -2.96 -19.03
N LEU A 102 4.13 -2.74 -19.59
CA LEU A 102 5.36 -3.31 -19.06
C LEU A 102 5.63 -2.94 -17.58
N TYR A 103 5.17 -1.76 -17.15
CA TYR A 103 5.29 -1.34 -15.75
C TYR A 103 4.43 -2.18 -14.79
N GLN A 104 3.23 -2.63 -15.22
CA GLN A 104 2.39 -3.54 -14.44
C GLN A 104 3.07 -4.91 -14.33
N ALA A 105 3.68 -5.38 -15.42
CA ALA A 105 4.47 -6.62 -15.42
C ALA A 105 5.66 -6.54 -14.46
N LEU A 106 6.43 -5.45 -14.51
CA LEU A 106 7.56 -5.23 -13.61
C LEU A 106 7.13 -5.14 -12.15
N ALA A 107 6.03 -4.43 -11.86
CA ALA A 107 5.47 -4.36 -10.51
C ALA A 107 5.08 -5.75 -9.99
N LEU A 108 4.43 -6.57 -10.84
CA LEU A 108 4.07 -7.94 -10.51
C LEU A 108 5.29 -8.80 -10.21
N VAL A 109 6.34 -8.72 -11.03
CA VAL A 109 7.60 -9.46 -10.83
C VAL A 109 8.29 -9.03 -9.52
N LEU A 110 8.33 -7.72 -9.24
CA LEU A 110 8.95 -7.20 -8.03
C LEU A 110 8.23 -7.68 -6.77
N VAL A 111 6.90 -7.66 -6.79
CA VAL A 111 6.05 -8.15 -5.71
C VAL A 111 6.25 -9.65 -5.51
N LEU A 112 6.11 -10.46 -6.57
CA LEU A 112 6.28 -11.91 -6.49
C LEU A 112 7.69 -12.28 -6.01
N GLY A 113 8.72 -11.56 -6.48
CA GLY A 113 10.10 -11.71 -6.00
C GLY A 113 10.26 -11.36 -4.52
N GLY A 114 9.65 -10.26 -4.08
CA GLY A 114 9.65 -9.85 -2.67
C GLY A 114 8.97 -10.87 -1.76
N ILE A 115 7.83 -11.42 -2.18
CA ILE A 115 7.13 -12.50 -1.47
C ILE A 115 8.02 -13.74 -1.35
N GLY A 116 8.61 -14.18 -2.47
CA GLY A 116 9.46 -15.36 -2.49
C GLY A 116 10.66 -15.23 -1.55
N LEU A 117 11.30 -14.05 -1.51
CA LEU A 117 12.38 -13.77 -0.59
C LEU A 117 11.92 -13.73 0.87
N ALA A 118 10.79 -13.12 1.16
CA ALA A 118 10.23 -13.04 2.51
C ALA A 118 9.85 -14.43 3.06
N GLU A 119 9.19 -15.26 2.25
CA GLU A 119 8.84 -16.64 2.61
C GLU A 119 10.09 -17.51 2.79
N TYR A 120 11.09 -17.38 1.91
CA TYR A 120 12.33 -18.13 2.01
C TYR A 120 13.13 -17.77 3.27
N SER A 121 13.17 -16.47 3.63
CA SER A 121 13.79 -15.98 4.86
C SER A 121 13.05 -16.48 6.12
N GLY A 122 11.72 -16.43 6.11
CA GLY A 122 10.88 -16.93 7.22
C GLY A 122 11.05 -18.44 7.46
N ARG A 123 11.13 -19.26 6.40
CA ARG A 123 11.43 -20.69 6.53
C ARG A 123 12.82 -20.97 7.09
N LYS A 124 13.84 -20.21 6.65
CA LYS A 124 15.22 -20.38 7.16
C LYS A 124 15.33 -20.09 8.65
N MET A 125 14.65 -19.06 9.15
CA MET A 125 14.64 -18.75 10.59
C MET A 125 13.93 -19.83 11.42
N ALA A 126 12.78 -20.34 10.95
CA ALA A 126 12.04 -21.39 11.66
C ALA A 126 12.82 -22.73 11.73
N VAL A 127 13.61 -23.06 10.70
CA VAL A 127 14.44 -24.28 10.67
C VAL A 127 15.71 -24.14 11.54
N ALA A 128 16.21 -22.92 11.73
CA ALA A 128 17.36 -22.67 12.61
C ALA A 128 16.99 -22.77 14.10
N ASP A 129 15.77 -22.35 14.47
CA ASP A 129 15.26 -22.41 15.85
C ASP A 129 14.99 -23.84 16.33
N TYR A 130 14.64 -24.77 15.42
CA TYR A 130 14.44 -26.19 15.72
C TYR A 130 15.75 -27.00 15.90
N ARG A 131 16.92 -26.40 15.63
CA ARG A 131 18.24 -27.07 15.69
C ARG A 131 19.12 -26.60 16.85
N GLY A 132 18.63 -25.73 17.74
CA GLY A 132 19.28 -25.33 19.00
C GLY A 132 18.68 -26.04 20.20
#